data_AF-E9CQU7-F1
#
_entry.id   AF-E9CQU7-F1
#
_cell.length_a   1.000
_cell.length_b   1.000
_cell.length_c   1.000
_cell.angle_alpha   90.00
_cell.angle_beta   90.00
_cell.angle_gamma   90.00
#
_symmetry.space_group_name_H-M   'P 1'
#
loop_
_entity.id
_entity.type
_entity.pdbx_description
1 polymer ?
#
loop_
_entity_poly.entity_id
_entity_poly.type
_entity_poly.pdbx_seq_one_letter_code
_entity_poly.pdbx_strand_id
1 'polypeptide(L)' 'MKKLQLFNHPVRVNDEGMICLTDMWQIAKLRAESGDDEFLGGREITSIRP' A
#
# COMPACT_ATOMS: atom_id res chain seq x y z
N MET A 1 -14.03 -11.83 -4.48
CA MET A 1 -13.00 -10.77 -4.59
C MET A 1 -13.62 -9.40 -4.85
N LYS A 2 -13.73 -8.60 -3.80
CA LYS A 2 -14.16 -7.20 -3.90
C LYS A 2 -12.93 -6.32 -4.17
N LYS A 3 -13.12 -5.21 -4.88
CA LYS A 3 -12.07 -4.20 -5.10
C LYS A 3 -12.36 -2.99 -4.23
N LEU A 4 -11.44 -2.68 -3.32
CA LEU A 4 -11.43 -1.43 -2.58
C LEU A 4 -10.41 -0.49 -3.24
N GLN A 5 -10.62 0.82 -3.18
CA GLN A 5 -9.58 1.77 -3.57
C GLN A 5 -8.92 2.34 -2.31
N LEU A 6 -7.60 2.21 -2.21
CA LEU A 6 -6.79 2.92 -1.23
C LEU A 6 -5.90 3.90 -1.98
N PHE A 7 -6.01 5.19 -1.65
CA PHE A 7 -5.20 6.26 -2.25
C PHE A 7 -5.27 6.27 -3.79
N ASN A 8 -6.47 6.12 -4.37
CA ASN A 8 -6.71 6.00 -5.81
C ASN A 8 -6.06 4.77 -6.49
N HIS A 9 -5.61 3.80 -5.72
CA HIS A 9 -5.08 2.53 -6.22
C HIS A 9 -5.99 1.37 -5.83
N PRO A 10 -6.26 0.42 -6.75
CA PRO A 10 -7.08 -0.74 -6.46
C PRO A 10 -6.34 -1.69 -5.53
N VAL A 11 -7.06 -2.21 -4.53
CA VAL A 11 -6.56 -3.18 -3.56
C VAL A 11 -7.49 -4.38 -3.50
N ARG A 12 -6.90 -5.57 -3.54
CA ARG A 12 -7.63 -6.82 -3.42
C ARG A 12 -8.09 -7.02 -1.98
N VAL A 13 -9.37 -7.33 -1.84
CA VAL A 13 -10.00 -7.66 -0.57
C VAL A 13 -10.63 -9.05 -0.68
N ASN A 14 -10.36 -9.91 0.31
CA ASN A 14 -10.98 -11.23 0.40
C ASN A 14 -12.46 -11.11 0.82
N ASP A 15 -13.17 -12.23 0.87
CA ASP A 15 -14.60 -12.20 1.15
C ASP A 15 -14.93 -11.86 2.64
N GLU A 16 -13.94 -11.95 3.53
CA GLU A 16 -14.00 -11.56 4.95
C GLU A 16 -13.67 -10.07 5.17
N GLY A 17 -13.27 -9.33 4.12
CA GLY A 17 -12.88 -7.93 4.23
C GLY A 17 -11.38 -7.70 4.51
N MET A 18 -10.56 -8.75 4.47
CA MET A 18 -9.11 -8.65 4.67
C MET A 18 -8.41 -8.09 3.43
N ILE A 19 -7.49 -7.16 3.67
CA ILE A 19 -6.75 -6.43 2.63
C ILE A 19 -5.48 -7.21 2.24
N CYS A 20 -5.18 -7.28 0.94
CA CYS A 20 -3.92 -7.85 0.47
C CYS A 20 -2.73 -6.95 0.84
N LEU A 21 -1.86 -7.45 1.73
CA LEU A 21 -0.67 -6.72 2.18
C LEU A 21 0.32 -6.40 1.05
N THR A 22 0.41 -7.25 0.02
CA THR A 22 1.27 -7.00 -1.15
C THR A 22 0.82 -5.74 -1.91
N ASP A 23 -0.49 -5.57 -2.08
CA ASP A 23 -1.05 -4.39 -2.76
C ASP A 23 -0.82 -3.14 -1.90
N MET A 24 -0.97 -3.24 -0.57
CA MET A 24 -0.63 -2.14 0.35
C MET A 24 0.85 -1.75 0.26
N TRP A 25 1.75 -2.73 0.22
CA TRP A 25 3.19 -2.48 0.09
C TRP A 25 3.53 -1.79 -1.25
N GLN A 26 2.93 -2.24 -2.36
CA GLN A 26 3.13 -1.61 -3.66
C GLN A 26 2.68 -0.14 -3.65
N ILE A 27 1.54 0.16 -3.03
CA ILE A 27 1.04 1.53 -2.90
C ILE A 27 1.98 2.38 -2.05
N ALA A 28 2.44 1.86 -0.90
CA ALA A 28 3.39 2.57 -0.06
C ALA A 28 4.72 2.84 -0.79
N LYS A 29 5.23 1.86 -1.54
CA LYS A 29 6.43 2.00 -2.34
C LYS A 29 6.27 3.07 -3.43
N LEU A 30 5.16 3.04 -4.19
CA LEU A 30 4.89 4.04 -5.23
C LEU A 30 4.83 5.46 -4.67
N ARG A 31 4.19 5.64 -3.50
CA ARG A 31 4.11 6.95 -2.83
C ARG A 31 5.48 7.44 -2.36
N ALA A 32 6.30 6.55 -1.81
CA ALA A 32 7.67 6.87 -1.44
C ALA A 32 8.51 7.26 -2.68
N GLU A 33 8.38 6.53 -3.78
CA GLU A 33 9.05 6.84 -5.06
C GLU A 33 8.56 8.18 -5.67
N SER A 34 7.32 8.59 -5.41
CA SER A 34 6.80 9.90 -5.82
C SER A 34 7.18 11.06 -4.89
N GLY A 35 7.95 10.81 -3.82
CA GLY A 35 8.34 11.83 -2.84
C GLY A 35 7.23 12.23 -1.86
N ASP A 36 6.24 11.35 -1.66
CA ASP A 36 5.14 11.50 -0.69
C ASP A 36 5.35 10.49 0.47
N ASP A 37 6.58 10.51 1.02
CA ASP A 37 7.07 9.63 2.08
C ASP A 37 6.81 10.20 3.49
N GLU A 38 6.57 11.51 3.62
CA GLU A 38 6.10 12.13 4.87
C GLU A 38 4.82 11.45 5.40
N PHE A 39 3.91 11.08 4.51
CA PHE A 39 2.67 10.37 4.85
C PHE A 39 2.92 9.00 5.52
N LEU A 40 4.06 8.39 5.22
CA LEU A 40 4.40 7.05 5.69
C LEU A 40 5.15 7.08 7.04
N GLY A 41 5.21 8.26 7.65
CA GLY A 41 5.63 8.47 9.03
C GLY A 41 7.14 8.33 9.23
N GLY A 42 7.95 8.60 8.19
CA GLY A 42 9.40 8.49 8.26
C GLY A 42 9.92 7.07 8.51
N ARG A 43 9.06 6.05 8.31
CA ARG A 43 9.50 4.65 8.32
C ARG A 43 10.33 4.42 7.07
N GLU A 44 11.51 3.82 7.23
CA GLU A 44 12.35 3.41 6.10
C GLU A 44 11.59 2.41 5.22
N ILE A 45 10.73 2.86 4.31
CA ILE A 45 10.02 1.99 3.37
C ILE A 45 10.97 1.25 2.46
N THR A 46 12.15 1.83 2.25
CA THR A 46 13.29 1.20 1.57
C THR A 46 13.82 -0.03 2.32
N SER A 47 13.60 -0.15 3.64
CA SER A 47 13.95 -1.34 4.43
C SER A 47 12.83 -2.38 4.48
N ILE A 48 11.60 -2.01 4.13
CA ILE A 48 10.47 -2.94 3.96
C ILE A 48 10.67 -3.69 2.64
N ARG A 49 11.43 -4.79 2.67
CA ARG A 49 11.48 -5.77 1.59
C ARG A 49 10.42 -6.87 1.80
N PRO A 50 9.95 -7.50 0.71
CA PRO A 50 9.09 -8.68 0.79
C PRO A 50 9.71 -9.83 1.61
#